data_AF-A0A480QTE1-F1
#
_entry.id   AF-A0A480QTE1-F1
#
_cell.length_a   1.000
_cell.length_b   1.000
_cell.length_c   1.000
_cell.angle_alpha   90.00
_cell.angle_beta   90.00
_cell.angle_gamma   90.00
#
_symmetry.space_group_name_H-M   'P 1'
#
loop_
_entity.id
_entity.type
_entity.pdbx_description
1 polymer ?
#
loop_
_entity_poly.entity_id
_entity_poly.type
_entity_poly.pdbx_seq_one_letter_code
_entity_poly.pdbx_strand_id
1 'polypeptide(L)'
;MRERIWAPLPLLLPCLLLPPPLWGGPPDGPHQRREPEPGPLQPFDLLYASGVAAYYSGDYELAVRDLEAALRSHRRLLEIRARCARHCTARRPLAPPGAGPGAELPFFRSLLERARCYRSCQSQRLGGPASRHRASEDVRSDFQRRVPYNYLQRAYLKLNQLEKAVEAAHTFFMANPEHMEMQQNIENYRMMAGVEALQLVDREARPHLESYGAAVKHYETDDFELAIKYFEQALREYFNEDMECRALCEGPQRFEEYEYLGYKAGLYEAIADHYMQVLVCQHECVRELATRPGRLSPIENFLPLHYDYLQFAYYRVGEYVKALECAKAYLLIHPDDEDVLDNVDYYESILDDSIDPGSIEAREDLMMFVKRHKLESELIKSAAEGLGFSYTEPNYWIRYGGRQDENRVPSGVNVEGAEVHGLSMGKKSSPKLDRDLREGGPLLYENITFVYNSEQLNGTQRVLLDNVLSEEQCRELHSVASVRTGSPPGPAWPEPASSLVLGLLGARTPDLKCPFL
;
A
#
# COMPACT_ATOMS: atom_id res chain seq x y z
N MET A 1 58.43 55.59 3.29
CA MET A 1 58.22 54.90 4.58
C MET A 1 58.37 53.41 4.35
N ARG A 2 59.35 52.80 5.05
CA ARG A 2 59.64 51.38 5.38
C ARG A 2 58.97 50.26 4.55
N GLU A 3 59.73 49.49 3.76
CA GLU A 3 60.44 48.20 4.03
C GLU A 3 59.63 47.00 3.50
N ARG A 4 59.97 46.40 2.34
CA ARG A 4 60.87 45.23 2.09
C ARG A 4 60.50 43.93 2.84
N ILE A 5 60.29 42.82 2.10
CA ILE A 5 61.13 41.59 2.03
C ILE A 5 60.39 40.44 1.28
N TRP A 6 61.13 39.68 0.47
CA TRP A 6 60.76 38.46 -0.27
C TRP A 6 60.95 37.16 0.55
N ALA A 7 60.01 36.20 0.36
CA ALA A 7 60.13 34.71 0.28
C ALA A 7 60.70 33.89 1.48
N PRO A 8 60.56 32.53 1.56
CA PRO A 8 59.92 31.54 0.67
C PRO A 8 58.99 30.48 1.37
N LEU A 9 58.38 29.60 0.55
CA LEU A 9 57.71 28.34 0.94
C LEU A 9 58.66 27.33 1.63
N PRO A 10 58.11 26.41 2.44
CA PRO A 10 58.38 24.98 2.22
C PRO A 10 57.14 24.09 2.23
N LEU A 11 57.17 23.06 1.39
CA LEU A 11 56.26 21.91 1.30
C LEU A 11 56.34 21.02 2.55
N LEU A 12 55.20 20.59 3.10
CA LEU A 12 54.97 19.24 3.65
C LEU A 12 53.47 18.89 3.56
N LEU A 13 53.19 17.68 3.06
CA LEU A 13 51.87 17.08 2.78
C LEU A 13 51.26 16.42 4.07
N PRO A 14 50.09 15.71 4.06
CA PRO A 14 48.87 16.07 4.78
C PRO A 14 48.38 15.03 5.82
N CYS A 15 47.69 15.47 6.86
CA CYS A 15 46.94 14.65 7.85
C CYS A 15 45.98 15.63 8.55
N LEU A 16 44.67 15.47 8.71
CA LEU A 16 43.75 14.35 8.67
C LEU A 16 42.37 14.92 8.27
N LEU A 17 41.69 14.23 7.35
CA LEU A 17 40.26 14.39 7.12
C LEU A 17 39.51 13.91 8.38
N LEU A 18 38.95 14.83 9.14
CA LEU A 18 37.85 14.50 10.06
C LEU A 18 36.56 14.43 9.22
N PRO A 19 35.86 13.29 9.19
CA PRO A 19 34.54 13.24 8.56
C PRO A 19 33.54 14.06 9.41
N PRO A 20 32.57 14.73 8.79
CA PRO A 20 31.49 15.40 9.51
C PRO A 20 30.65 14.37 10.29
N PRO A 21 29.99 14.79 11.39
CA PRO A 21 29.35 13.87 12.33
C PRO A 21 28.21 13.10 11.64
N LEU A 22 28.22 11.78 11.85
CA LEU A 22 27.09 10.90 11.58
C LEU A 22 25.88 11.46 12.33
N TRP A 23 24.92 12.05 11.60
CA TRP A 23 23.61 12.32 12.15
C TRP A 23 22.95 10.97 12.45
N GLY A 24 22.91 10.62 13.73
CA GLY A 24 22.13 9.51 14.24
C GLY A 24 20.67 9.79 13.94
N GLY A 25 20.02 8.85 13.25
CA GLY A 25 18.57 8.80 13.19
C GLY A 25 17.95 8.66 14.59
N PRO A 26 16.63 8.88 14.71
CA PRO A 26 15.93 8.77 15.99
C PRO A 26 16.12 7.37 16.61
N PRO A 27 16.15 7.26 17.94
CA PRO A 27 16.34 5.98 18.61
C PRO A 27 15.19 5.05 18.27
N ASP A 28 15.53 3.85 17.79
CA ASP A 28 14.59 2.74 17.64
C ASP A 28 13.74 2.64 18.92
N GLY A 29 12.41 2.63 18.76
CA GLY A 29 11.48 2.23 19.82
C GLY A 29 11.81 0.80 20.32
N PRO A 30 11.15 0.29 21.36
CA PRO A 30 11.53 -0.96 22.01
C PRO A 30 11.15 -2.18 21.15
N HIS A 31 11.80 -2.33 19.99
CA HIS A 31 11.92 -3.60 19.30
C HIS A 31 12.98 -4.40 20.03
N GLN A 32 12.57 -5.54 20.58
CA GLN A 32 13.46 -6.59 21.08
C GLN A 32 14.66 -6.71 20.13
N ARG A 33 15.87 -6.35 20.61
CA ARG A 33 17.11 -6.68 19.93
C ARG A 33 17.21 -8.20 19.89
N ARG A 34 16.64 -8.81 18.86
CA ARG A 34 16.87 -10.22 18.54
C ARG A 34 18.30 -10.31 18.01
N GLU A 35 19.10 -11.12 18.69
CA GLU A 35 20.46 -11.43 18.24
C GLU A 35 20.41 -11.89 16.78
N PRO A 36 21.32 -11.41 15.91
CA PRO A 36 21.38 -11.91 14.55
C PRO A 36 21.70 -13.40 14.59
N GLU A 37 20.77 -14.22 14.11
CA GLU A 37 20.95 -15.67 13.91
C GLU A 37 22.31 -15.91 13.23
N PRO A 38 23.22 -16.68 13.85
CA PRO A 38 24.55 -16.90 13.30
C PRO A 38 24.47 -17.73 12.01
N GLY A 39 24.84 -17.12 10.88
CA GLY A 39 24.98 -17.79 9.60
C GLY A 39 24.33 -17.05 8.43
N PRO A 40 24.42 -17.60 7.20
CA PRO A 40 23.70 -17.07 6.04
C PRO A 40 22.19 -17.09 6.26
N LEU A 41 21.50 -16.05 5.77
CA LEU A 41 20.04 -16.02 5.80
C LEU A 41 19.50 -17.19 4.97
N GLN A 42 18.62 -18.00 5.56
CA GLN A 42 17.99 -19.11 4.85
C GLN A 42 16.93 -18.58 3.86
N PRO A 43 16.82 -19.12 2.63
CA PRO A 43 15.76 -18.73 1.71
C PRO A 43 14.36 -18.99 2.28
N PHE A 44 13.49 -17.98 2.23
CA PHE A 44 12.17 -18.04 2.85
C PHE A 44 11.22 -18.99 2.11
N ASP A 45 11.40 -19.14 0.80
CA ASP A 45 10.67 -20.07 -0.06
C ASP A 45 10.98 -21.53 0.28
N LEU A 46 12.26 -21.85 0.54
CA LEU A 46 12.67 -23.19 1.00
C LEU A 46 12.07 -23.52 2.37
N LEU A 47 12.12 -22.57 3.31
CA LEU A 47 11.52 -22.73 4.63
C LEU A 47 10.00 -22.86 4.55
N TYR A 48 9.36 -22.08 3.68
CA TYR A 48 7.92 -22.15 3.45
C TYR A 48 7.51 -23.52 2.90
N ALA A 49 8.21 -24.01 1.86
CA ALA A 49 7.95 -25.34 1.30
C ALA A 49 8.13 -26.46 2.33
N SER A 50 9.19 -26.39 3.15
CA SER A 50 9.43 -27.34 4.24
C SER A 50 8.31 -27.31 5.29
N GLY A 51 7.91 -26.11 5.72
CA GLY A 51 6.85 -25.93 6.71
C GLY A 51 5.47 -26.40 6.21
N VAL A 52 5.14 -26.16 4.94
CA VAL A 52 3.91 -26.66 4.32
C VAL A 52 3.94 -28.19 4.19
N ALA A 53 5.07 -28.78 3.78
CA ALA A 53 5.21 -30.23 3.72
C ALA A 53 5.06 -30.89 5.10
N ALA A 54 5.68 -30.31 6.14
CA ALA A 54 5.55 -30.76 7.52
C ALA A 54 4.11 -30.66 8.06
N TYR A 55 3.39 -29.59 7.67
CA TYR A 55 1.99 -29.43 8.02
C TYR A 55 1.14 -30.58 7.46
N TYR A 56 1.31 -30.95 6.18
CA TYR A 56 0.57 -32.04 5.57
C TYR A 56 0.99 -33.44 6.04
N SER A 57 2.21 -33.62 6.56
CA SER A 57 2.65 -34.87 7.17
C SER A 57 2.21 -35.03 8.63
N GLY A 58 1.60 -33.99 9.23
CA GLY A 58 1.16 -33.98 10.62
C GLY A 58 2.26 -33.66 11.65
N ASP A 59 3.46 -33.28 11.20
CA ASP A 59 4.54 -32.79 12.05
C ASP A 59 4.34 -31.29 12.32
N TYR A 60 3.40 -30.98 13.22
CA TYR A 60 3.01 -29.60 13.51
C TYR A 60 4.11 -28.80 14.20
N GLU A 61 5.02 -29.45 14.94
CA GLU A 61 6.16 -28.79 15.59
C GLU A 61 7.14 -28.27 14.54
N LEU A 62 7.50 -29.12 13.58
CA LEU A 62 8.33 -28.75 12.43
C LEU A 62 7.64 -27.69 11.57
N ALA A 63 6.33 -27.85 11.30
CA ALA A 63 5.55 -26.89 10.52
C ALA A 63 5.61 -25.48 11.13
N VAL A 64 5.34 -25.35 12.45
CA VAL A 64 5.42 -24.07 13.15
C VAL A 64 6.84 -23.49 13.06
N ARG A 65 7.87 -24.31 13.34
CA ARG A 65 9.26 -23.86 13.32
C ARG A 65 9.64 -23.27 11.97
N ASP A 66 9.37 -24.00 10.89
CA ASP A 66 9.81 -23.63 9.55
C ASP A 66 8.95 -22.50 8.95
N LEU A 67 7.62 -22.48 9.17
CA LEU A 67 6.75 -21.39 8.72
C LEU A 67 7.08 -20.07 9.43
N GLU A 68 7.30 -20.08 10.75
CA GLU A 68 7.74 -18.87 11.45
C GLU A 68 9.12 -18.41 10.98
N ALA A 69 10.04 -19.35 10.70
CA ALA A 69 11.35 -19.03 10.15
C ALA A 69 11.23 -18.43 8.74
N ALA A 70 10.29 -18.91 7.93
CA ALA A 70 10.00 -18.36 6.60
C ALA A 70 9.52 -16.91 6.70
N LEU A 71 8.56 -16.61 7.58
CA LEU A 71 8.09 -15.24 7.84
C LEU A 71 9.21 -14.31 8.33
N ARG A 72 10.03 -14.77 9.28
CA ARG A 72 11.20 -14.00 9.77
C ARG A 72 12.21 -13.74 8.65
N SER A 73 12.50 -14.76 7.83
CA SER A 73 13.45 -14.64 6.72
C SER A 73 12.94 -13.69 5.64
N HIS A 74 11.66 -13.78 5.28
CA HIS A 74 11.02 -12.89 4.31
C HIS A 74 11.12 -11.42 4.75
N ARG A 75 10.72 -11.11 5.99
CA ARG A 75 10.86 -9.76 6.56
C ARG A 75 12.31 -9.30 6.53
N ARG A 76 13.24 -10.14 6.98
CA ARG A 76 14.65 -9.79 7.04
C ARG A 76 15.24 -9.52 5.65
N LEU A 77 14.81 -10.26 4.63
CA LEU A 77 15.21 -10.06 3.25
C LEU A 77 14.79 -8.67 2.74
N LEU A 78 13.52 -8.29 2.95
CA LEU A 78 13.01 -6.97 2.56
C LEU A 78 13.79 -5.86 3.27
N GLU A 79 13.95 -5.96 4.59
CA GLU A 79 14.70 -4.96 5.34
C GLU A 79 16.17 -4.86 4.90
N ILE A 80 16.83 -5.98 4.56
CA ILE A 80 18.21 -5.96 4.04
C ILE A 80 18.26 -5.23 2.70
N ARG A 81 17.30 -5.48 1.80
CA ARG A 81 17.23 -4.82 0.50
C ARG A 81 17.02 -3.31 0.66
N ALA A 82 16.02 -2.89 1.42
CA ALA A 82 15.72 -1.48 1.69
C ALA A 82 16.92 -0.76 2.34
N ARG A 83 17.56 -1.36 3.36
CA ARG A 83 18.75 -0.78 4.00
C ARG A 83 19.94 -0.67 3.06
N CYS A 84 20.17 -1.68 2.22
CA CYS A 84 21.25 -1.61 1.22
C CYS A 84 20.99 -0.52 0.18
N ALA A 85 19.74 -0.33 -0.26
CA ALA A 85 19.37 0.75 -1.15
C ALA A 85 19.65 2.12 -0.57
N ARG A 86 19.11 2.40 0.62
CA ARG A 86 19.34 3.68 1.32
C ARG A 86 20.84 3.93 1.55
N HIS A 87 21.58 2.91 2.01
CA HIS A 87 23.02 3.02 2.23
C HIS A 87 23.78 3.36 0.95
N CYS A 88 23.50 2.66 -0.15
CA CYS A 88 24.24 2.83 -1.40
C CYS A 88 23.84 4.11 -2.15
N THR A 89 22.59 4.54 -2.07
CA THR A 89 22.13 5.83 -2.60
C THR A 89 22.86 6.99 -1.92
N ALA A 90 22.96 6.98 -0.59
CA ALA A 90 23.68 8.01 0.17
C ALA A 90 25.20 7.97 -0.07
N ARG A 91 25.80 6.78 -0.14
CA ARG A 91 27.25 6.62 -0.28
C ARG A 91 27.75 6.86 -1.71
N ARG A 92 26.92 6.59 -2.71
CA ARG A 92 27.24 6.71 -4.15
C ARG A 92 26.16 7.56 -4.84
N PRO A 93 26.09 8.88 -4.58
CA PRO A 93 25.16 9.76 -5.27
C PRO A 93 25.43 9.74 -6.78
N LEU A 94 24.37 9.83 -7.60
CA LEU A 94 24.54 9.90 -9.05
C LEU A 94 25.06 11.30 -9.42
N ALA A 95 26.08 11.35 -10.27
CA ALA A 95 26.57 12.60 -10.80
C ALA A 95 25.60 13.13 -11.86
N PRO A 96 25.28 14.44 -11.89
CA PRO A 96 24.46 14.99 -12.95
C PRO A 96 25.17 14.84 -14.30
N PRO A 97 24.44 14.62 -15.40
CA PRO A 97 25.01 14.67 -16.75
C PRO A 97 25.64 16.05 -17.00
N GLY A 98 26.85 16.07 -17.58
CA GLY A 98 27.55 17.30 -17.93
C GLY A 98 27.13 17.89 -19.28
N ALA A 99 27.94 18.81 -19.81
CA ALA A 99 27.84 19.30 -21.18
C ALA A 99 29.11 18.97 -21.97
N GLY A 100 28.98 18.63 -23.24
CA GLY A 100 30.08 18.32 -24.14
C GLY A 100 30.32 16.81 -24.34
N PRO A 101 31.38 16.43 -25.10
CA PRO A 101 31.67 15.03 -25.39
C PRO A 101 31.93 14.20 -24.12
N GLY A 102 31.23 13.07 -23.97
CA GLY A 102 31.37 12.18 -22.80
C GLY A 102 30.77 12.73 -21.51
N ALA A 103 29.87 13.72 -21.61
CA ALA A 103 29.11 14.30 -20.51
C ALA A 103 28.38 13.28 -19.62
N GLU A 104 28.02 12.13 -20.18
CA GLU A 104 27.31 11.03 -19.55
C GLU A 104 28.24 10.07 -18.78
N LEU A 105 29.54 10.07 -19.07
CA LEU A 105 30.49 9.13 -18.45
C LEU A 105 30.60 9.27 -16.92
N PRO A 106 30.57 10.49 -16.32
CA PRO A 106 30.51 10.63 -14.87
C PRO A 106 29.24 10.01 -14.26
N PHE A 107 28.09 10.20 -14.90
CA PHE A 107 26.82 9.57 -14.49
C PHE A 107 26.96 8.05 -14.51
N PHE A 108 27.38 7.46 -15.63
CA PHE A 108 27.55 6.00 -15.74
C PHE A 108 28.60 5.45 -14.78
N ARG A 109 29.68 6.19 -14.50
CA ARG A 109 30.65 5.81 -13.46
C ARG A 109 29.97 5.71 -12.09
N SER A 110 29.22 6.74 -11.69
CA SER A 110 28.51 6.75 -10.40
C SER A 110 27.44 5.65 -10.32
N LEU A 111 26.76 5.35 -11.43
CA LEU A 111 25.79 4.25 -11.55
C LEU A 111 26.47 2.89 -11.34
N LEU A 112 27.59 2.63 -12.01
CA LEU A 112 28.35 1.38 -11.87
C LEU A 112 28.90 1.21 -10.45
N GLU A 113 29.37 2.29 -9.82
CA GLU A 113 29.80 2.27 -8.41
C GLU A 113 28.65 1.96 -7.46
N ARG A 114 27.47 2.54 -7.70
CA ARG A 114 26.26 2.26 -6.92
C ARG A 114 25.83 0.80 -7.09
N ALA A 115 25.80 0.27 -8.30
CA ALA A 115 25.49 -1.13 -8.58
C ALA A 115 26.47 -2.09 -7.86
N ARG A 116 27.77 -1.78 -7.85
CA ARG A 116 28.78 -2.54 -7.09
C ARG A 116 28.50 -2.48 -5.58
N CYS A 117 28.10 -1.32 -5.07
CA CYS A 117 27.72 -1.16 -3.67
C CYS A 117 26.52 -2.05 -3.31
N TYR A 118 25.45 -2.03 -4.11
CA TYR A 118 24.27 -2.88 -3.89
C TYR A 118 24.63 -4.35 -3.78
N ARG A 119 25.36 -4.87 -4.78
CA ARG A 119 25.76 -6.28 -4.83
C ARG A 119 26.61 -6.66 -3.62
N SER A 120 27.57 -5.81 -3.25
CA SER A 120 28.43 -6.06 -2.08
C SER A 120 27.64 -6.03 -0.78
N CYS A 121 26.78 -5.03 -0.60
CA CYS A 121 25.98 -4.85 0.61
C CYS A 121 25.03 -6.03 0.82
N GLN A 122 24.28 -6.41 -0.22
CA GLN A 122 23.35 -7.53 -0.13
C GLN A 122 24.10 -8.85 0.10
N SER A 123 25.17 -9.11 -0.66
CA SER A 123 25.92 -10.37 -0.50
C SER A 123 26.50 -10.54 0.91
N GLN A 124 26.99 -9.45 1.52
CA GLN A 124 27.53 -9.48 2.87
C GLN A 124 26.44 -9.71 3.92
N ARG A 125 25.31 -8.99 3.81
CA ARG A 125 24.23 -9.07 4.82
C ARG A 125 23.39 -10.33 4.72
N LEU A 126 23.27 -10.92 3.53
CA LEU A 126 22.58 -12.19 3.30
C LEU A 126 23.49 -13.41 3.62
N GLY A 127 24.81 -13.22 3.69
CA GLY A 127 25.76 -14.32 3.85
C GLY A 127 25.92 -15.19 2.60
N GLY A 128 25.64 -14.64 1.42
CA GLY A 128 25.73 -15.36 0.14
C GLY A 128 25.15 -14.57 -1.04
N PRO A 129 25.13 -15.16 -2.26
CA PRO A 129 24.57 -14.50 -3.44
C PRO A 129 23.07 -14.22 -3.29
N ALA A 130 22.63 -13.01 -3.67
CA ALA A 130 21.23 -12.61 -3.63
C ALA A 130 20.29 -13.49 -4.49
N SER A 131 20.84 -14.20 -5.48
CA SER A 131 20.10 -15.15 -6.33
C SER A 131 19.50 -16.32 -5.55
N ARG A 132 20.03 -16.66 -4.36
CA ARG A 132 19.47 -17.69 -3.48
C ARG A 132 18.12 -17.31 -2.86
N HIS A 133 17.78 -16.03 -2.85
CA HIS A 133 16.54 -15.50 -2.27
C HIS A 133 15.56 -15.04 -3.35
N ARG A 134 15.59 -15.71 -4.51
CA ARG A 134 14.56 -15.57 -5.55
C ARG A 134 13.47 -16.59 -5.27
N ALA A 135 12.24 -16.13 -5.15
CA ALA A 135 11.06 -16.97 -5.00
C ALA A 135 10.20 -16.88 -6.28
N SER A 136 9.35 -17.89 -6.51
CA SER A 136 8.33 -17.83 -7.56
C SER A 136 7.27 -16.77 -7.25
N GLU A 137 6.51 -16.37 -8.26
CA GLU A 137 5.43 -15.39 -8.08
C GLU A 137 4.33 -15.93 -7.17
N ASP A 138 4.00 -17.23 -7.27
CA ASP A 138 3.05 -17.90 -6.37
C ASP A 138 3.46 -17.74 -4.90
N VAL A 139 4.73 -18.01 -4.57
CA VAL A 139 5.22 -17.88 -3.19
C VAL A 139 5.21 -16.42 -2.74
N ARG A 140 5.48 -15.46 -3.63
CA ARG A 140 5.38 -14.02 -3.28
C ARG A 140 3.92 -13.63 -3.02
N SER A 141 3.00 -14.11 -3.86
CA SER A 141 1.55 -13.90 -3.70
C SER A 141 1.05 -14.50 -2.40
N ASP A 142 1.50 -15.70 -2.03
CA ASP A 142 1.17 -16.35 -0.76
C ASP A 142 1.57 -15.50 0.45
N PHE A 143 2.77 -14.88 0.41
CA PHE A 143 3.22 -14.00 1.49
C PHE A 143 2.45 -12.68 1.51
N GLN A 144 2.13 -12.09 0.36
CA GLN A 144 1.27 -10.88 0.27
C GLN A 144 -0.14 -11.16 0.83
N ARG A 145 -0.69 -12.34 0.53
CA ARG A 145 -1.97 -12.83 1.05
C ARG A 145 -1.86 -13.44 2.45
N ARG A 146 -0.68 -13.40 3.09
CA ARG A 146 -0.43 -13.92 4.44
C ARG A 146 -0.78 -15.40 4.62
N VAL A 147 -0.77 -16.19 3.55
CA VAL A 147 -1.09 -17.65 3.54
C VAL A 147 -0.29 -18.46 4.58
N PRO A 148 1.00 -18.18 4.89
CA PRO A 148 1.69 -18.89 5.97
C PRO A 148 0.92 -18.89 7.31
N TYR A 149 0.16 -17.83 7.60
CA TYR A 149 -0.64 -17.73 8.81
C TYR A 149 -1.86 -18.67 8.81
N ASN A 150 -2.42 -19.00 7.64
CA ASN A 150 -3.50 -20.00 7.53
C ASN A 150 -3.03 -21.40 7.92
N TYR A 151 -1.77 -21.75 7.62
CA TYR A 151 -1.16 -22.99 8.10
C TYR A 151 -0.81 -22.92 9.59
N LEU A 152 -0.20 -21.80 10.02
CA LEU A 152 0.23 -21.61 11.41
C LEU A 152 -0.95 -21.69 12.39
N GLN A 153 -2.10 -21.08 12.08
CA GLN A 153 -3.24 -21.10 13.01
C GLN A 153 -3.70 -22.53 13.34
N ARG A 154 -3.73 -23.42 12.33
CA ARG A 154 -4.10 -24.84 12.54
C ARG A 154 -3.01 -25.59 13.28
N ALA A 155 -1.75 -25.36 12.93
CA ALA A 155 -0.62 -26.02 13.59
C ALA A 155 -0.53 -25.62 15.08
N TYR A 156 -0.68 -24.34 15.41
CA TYR A 156 -0.75 -23.87 16.79
C TYR A 156 -1.92 -24.50 17.56
N LEU A 157 -3.10 -24.61 16.95
CA LEU A 157 -4.24 -25.26 17.57
C LEU A 157 -3.93 -26.74 17.91
N LYS A 158 -3.27 -27.47 16.99
CA LYS A 158 -2.86 -28.86 17.21
C LYS A 158 -1.82 -29.02 18.32
N LEU A 159 -1.01 -27.98 18.55
CA LEU A 159 -0.04 -27.90 19.64
C LEU A 159 -0.60 -27.28 20.92
N ASN A 160 -1.91 -27.08 21.00
CA ASN A 160 -2.60 -26.47 22.15
C ASN A 160 -2.10 -25.04 22.49
N GLN A 161 -1.70 -24.27 21.47
CA GLN A 161 -1.25 -22.87 21.58
C GLN A 161 -2.35 -21.92 21.09
N LEU A 162 -3.46 -21.85 21.84
CA LEU A 162 -4.68 -21.15 21.41
C LEU A 162 -4.49 -19.65 21.12
N GLU A 163 -3.73 -18.93 21.97
CA GLU A 163 -3.44 -17.51 21.78
C GLU A 163 -2.77 -17.25 20.42
N LYS A 164 -1.71 -17.99 20.11
CA LYS A 164 -1.00 -17.87 18.83
C LYS A 164 -1.85 -18.30 17.63
N ALA A 165 -2.74 -19.28 17.83
CA ALA A 165 -3.69 -19.69 16.80
C ALA A 165 -4.63 -18.53 16.45
N VAL A 166 -5.13 -17.80 17.44
CA VAL A 166 -5.98 -16.60 17.25
C VAL A 166 -5.22 -15.47 16.57
N GLU A 167 -4.01 -15.16 17.01
CA GLU A 167 -3.19 -14.12 16.36
C GLU A 167 -2.91 -14.46 14.89
N ALA A 168 -2.57 -15.72 14.59
CA ALA A 168 -2.32 -16.15 13.22
C ALA A 168 -3.61 -16.10 12.37
N ALA A 169 -4.73 -16.58 12.91
CA ALA A 169 -6.02 -16.53 12.23
C ALA A 169 -6.44 -15.09 11.91
N HIS A 170 -6.33 -14.18 12.89
CA HIS A 170 -6.62 -12.76 12.71
C HIS A 170 -5.68 -12.11 11.68
N THR A 171 -4.37 -12.37 11.77
CA THR A 171 -3.37 -11.86 10.82
C THR A 171 -3.70 -12.27 9.37
N PHE A 172 -4.11 -13.53 9.14
CA PHE A 172 -4.56 -13.99 7.82
C PHE A 172 -5.87 -13.33 7.37
N PHE A 173 -6.85 -13.25 8.28
CA PHE A 173 -8.16 -12.65 8.01
C PHE A 173 -8.05 -11.18 7.58
N MET A 174 -7.15 -10.41 8.20
CA MET A 174 -6.91 -9.01 7.81
C MET A 174 -6.51 -8.88 6.34
N ALA A 175 -5.79 -9.84 5.75
CA ALA A 175 -5.46 -9.85 4.32
C ALA A 175 -6.50 -10.57 3.44
N ASN A 176 -7.45 -11.29 4.04
CA ASN A 176 -8.43 -12.12 3.33
C ASN A 176 -9.82 -12.02 4.01
N PRO A 177 -10.47 -10.84 4.02
CA PRO A 177 -11.71 -10.61 4.76
C PRO A 177 -12.88 -11.45 4.26
N GLU A 178 -12.88 -11.85 2.99
CA GLU A 178 -13.93 -12.67 2.37
C GLU A 178 -13.75 -14.18 2.63
N HIS A 179 -12.73 -14.59 3.39
CA HIS A 179 -12.45 -16.00 3.67
C HIS A 179 -13.34 -16.54 4.81
N MET A 180 -14.56 -16.95 4.46
CA MET A 180 -15.61 -17.41 5.38
C MET A 180 -15.16 -18.43 6.43
N GLU A 181 -14.37 -19.44 6.04
CA GLU A 181 -13.88 -20.46 7.00
C GLU A 181 -12.97 -19.86 8.08
N MET A 182 -12.22 -18.80 7.75
CA MET A 182 -11.34 -18.16 8.74
C MET A 182 -12.16 -17.37 9.74
N GLN A 183 -13.21 -16.68 9.29
CA GLN A 183 -14.13 -15.96 10.17
C GLN A 183 -14.73 -16.90 11.22
N GLN A 184 -15.21 -18.07 10.78
CA GLN A 184 -15.74 -19.09 11.69
C GLN A 184 -14.68 -19.62 12.66
N ASN A 185 -13.44 -19.83 12.19
CA ASN A 185 -12.34 -20.29 13.05
C ASN A 185 -12.01 -19.27 14.15
N ILE A 186 -11.97 -17.98 13.82
CA ILE A 186 -11.73 -16.91 14.81
C ILE A 186 -12.83 -16.90 15.87
N GLU A 187 -14.10 -16.98 15.47
CA GLU A 187 -15.23 -17.06 16.40
C GLU A 187 -15.12 -18.29 17.32
N ASN A 188 -14.83 -19.46 16.75
CA ASN A 188 -14.64 -20.69 17.51
C ASN A 188 -13.51 -20.56 18.54
N TYR A 189 -12.37 -19.98 18.15
CA TYR A 189 -11.25 -19.78 19.07
C TYR A 189 -11.57 -18.80 20.19
N ARG A 190 -12.33 -17.73 19.92
CA ARG A 190 -12.82 -16.81 20.95
C ARG A 190 -13.74 -17.52 21.94
N MET A 191 -14.61 -18.40 21.46
CA MET A 191 -15.47 -19.20 22.34
C MET A 191 -14.66 -20.18 23.20
N MET A 192 -13.64 -20.82 22.64
CA MET A 192 -12.76 -21.76 23.36
C MET A 192 -11.93 -21.08 24.45
N ALA A 193 -11.45 -19.86 24.20
CA ALA A 193 -10.62 -19.11 25.14
C ALA A 193 -11.42 -18.31 26.20
N GLY A 194 -12.72 -18.11 25.97
CA GLY A 194 -13.52 -17.11 26.64
C GLY A 194 -13.44 -15.77 25.91
N VAL A 195 -14.59 -15.21 25.55
CA VAL A 195 -14.75 -14.05 24.64
C VAL A 195 -13.98 -12.79 25.09
N GLU A 196 -13.74 -12.65 26.41
CA GLU A 196 -13.06 -11.52 27.04
C GLU A 196 -11.54 -11.68 27.17
N ALA A 197 -10.99 -12.88 26.94
CA ALA A 197 -9.60 -13.19 27.29
C ALA A 197 -8.57 -12.90 26.18
N LEU A 198 -8.98 -12.78 24.91
CA LEU A 198 -8.04 -12.74 23.78
C LEU A 198 -8.08 -11.43 22.99
N GLN A 199 -6.93 -10.77 22.93
CA GLN A 199 -6.68 -9.64 22.05
C GLN A 199 -6.48 -10.13 20.62
N LEU A 200 -7.18 -9.50 19.66
CA LEU A 200 -6.97 -9.75 18.25
C LEU A 200 -5.80 -8.90 17.78
N VAL A 201 -4.64 -9.53 17.57
CA VAL A 201 -3.42 -8.86 17.13
C VAL A 201 -3.14 -9.23 15.68
N ASP A 202 -2.98 -8.24 14.81
CA ASP A 202 -2.39 -8.43 13.49
C ASP A 202 -0.86 -8.34 13.60
N ARG A 203 -0.18 -9.47 13.37
CA ARG A 203 1.29 -9.58 13.46
C ARG A 203 2.02 -8.91 12.30
N GLU A 204 1.30 -8.46 11.29
CA GLU A 204 1.80 -7.71 10.14
C GLU A 204 1.05 -6.38 9.95
N ALA A 205 0.48 -5.84 11.03
CA ALA A 205 -0.13 -4.51 11.01
C ALA A 205 0.89 -3.46 10.51
N ARG A 206 0.45 -2.59 9.61
CA ARG A 206 1.28 -1.49 9.09
C ARG A 206 1.16 -0.31 10.05
N PRO A 207 2.27 0.18 10.66
CA PRO A 207 2.21 1.18 11.72
C PRO A 207 1.43 2.45 11.33
N HIS A 208 1.68 2.99 10.12
CA HIS A 208 1.02 4.21 9.68
C HIS A 208 -0.51 4.08 9.57
N LEU A 209 -1.01 2.90 9.20
CA LEU A 209 -2.45 2.63 9.13
C LEU A 209 -3.06 2.50 10.54
N GLU A 210 -2.34 1.89 11.49
CA GLU A 210 -2.79 1.78 12.89
C GLU A 210 -2.84 3.17 13.54
N SER A 211 -1.78 3.97 13.39
CA SER A 211 -1.73 5.35 13.87
C SER A 211 -2.83 6.20 13.24
N TYR A 212 -3.07 6.07 11.93
CA TYR A 212 -4.16 6.76 11.25
C TYR A 212 -5.54 6.36 11.80
N GLY A 213 -5.79 5.05 11.96
CA GLY A 213 -7.06 4.56 12.53
C GLY A 213 -7.29 5.04 13.96
N ALA A 214 -6.25 5.07 14.80
CA ALA A 214 -6.31 5.62 16.14
C ALA A 214 -6.59 7.13 16.12
N ALA A 215 -5.94 7.88 15.21
CA ALA A 215 -6.14 9.31 15.05
C ALA A 215 -7.58 9.66 14.65
N VAL A 216 -8.14 8.95 13.67
CA VAL A 216 -9.55 9.11 13.26
C VAL A 216 -10.50 8.84 14.42
N LYS A 217 -10.26 7.77 15.21
CA LYS A 217 -11.08 7.47 16.39
C LYS A 217 -11.07 8.60 17.42
N HIS A 218 -9.91 9.18 17.71
CA HIS A 218 -9.82 10.31 18.64
C HIS A 218 -10.47 11.57 18.08
N TYR A 219 -10.30 11.82 16.79
CA TYR A 219 -10.94 12.92 16.07
C TYR A 219 -12.47 12.83 16.14
N GLU A 220 -13.05 11.66 15.90
CA GLU A 220 -14.50 11.42 15.99
C GLU A 220 -15.06 11.61 17.41
N THR A 221 -14.21 11.51 18.44
CA THR A 221 -14.57 11.76 19.84
C THR A 221 -14.22 13.16 20.34
N ASP A 222 -13.89 14.09 19.43
CA ASP A 222 -13.47 15.47 19.72
C ASP A 222 -12.23 15.61 20.63
N ASP A 223 -11.40 14.56 20.73
CA ASP A 223 -10.13 14.57 21.44
C ASP A 223 -9.02 15.02 20.47
N PHE A 224 -8.99 16.32 20.18
CA PHE A 224 -8.14 16.89 19.14
C PHE A 224 -6.65 16.81 19.49
N GLU A 225 -6.28 16.93 20.75
CA GLU A 225 -4.89 16.80 21.20
C GLU A 225 -4.33 15.40 20.93
N LEU A 226 -5.09 14.33 21.24
CA LEU A 226 -4.67 12.97 20.89
C LEU A 226 -4.79 12.70 19.39
N ALA A 227 -5.81 13.24 18.72
CA ALA A 227 -5.93 13.12 17.26
C ALA A 227 -4.70 13.70 16.54
N ILE A 228 -4.27 14.91 16.90
CA ILE A 228 -3.04 15.54 16.39
C ILE A 228 -1.84 14.63 16.61
N LYS A 229 -1.66 14.14 17.84
CA LYS A 229 -0.52 13.27 18.18
C LYS A 229 -0.45 12.05 17.26
N TYR A 230 -1.58 11.38 17.03
CA TYR A 230 -1.61 10.16 16.21
C TYR A 230 -1.57 10.46 14.71
N PHE A 231 -2.18 11.54 14.21
CA PHE A 231 -2.05 11.93 12.79
C PHE A 231 -0.61 12.33 12.44
N GLU A 232 0.07 13.09 13.31
CA GLU A 232 1.49 13.42 13.12
C GLU A 232 2.40 12.18 13.23
N GLN A 233 2.02 11.20 14.05
CA GLN A 233 2.68 9.90 14.06
C GLN A 233 2.44 9.14 12.75
N ALA A 234 1.19 9.09 12.27
CA ALA A 234 0.81 8.41 11.04
C ALA A 234 1.53 9.00 9.81
N LEU A 235 1.64 10.32 9.69
CA LEU A 235 2.38 10.96 8.59
C LEU A 235 3.87 10.62 8.63
N ARG A 236 4.51 10.67 9.80
CA ARG A 236 5.93 10.31 9.93
C ARG A 236 6.18 8.84 9.56
N GLU A 237 5.30 7.95 10.00
CA GLU A 237 5.36 6.53 9.66
C GLU A 237 5.08 6.31 8.16
N TYR A 238 4.10 7.01 7.58
CA TYR A 238 3.77 6.94 6.16
C TYR A 238 4.98 7.28 5.28
N PHE A 239 5.66 8.41 5.55
CA PHE A 239 6.84 8.79 4.75
C PHE A 239 8.04 7.86 4.96
N ASN A 240 8.14 7.21 6.13
CA ASN A 240 9.13 6.15 6.32
C ASN A 240 8.82 4.92 5.45
N GLU A 241 7.56 4.48 5.44
CA GLU A 241 7.09 3.37 4.61
C GLU A 241 7.17 3.71 3.11
N ASP A 242 6.93 4.96 2.69
CA ASP A 242 7.13 5.44 1.31
C ASP A 242 8.58 5.28 0.89
N MET A 243 9.53 5.68 1.73
CA MET A 243 10.95 5.47 1.45
C MET A 243 11.33 3.99 1.33
N GLU A 244 10.74 3.12 2.15
CA GLU A 244 11.00 1.68 2.09
C GLU A 244 10.37 1.01 0.87
N CYS A 245 9.10 1.30 0.57
CA CYS A 245 8.41 0.83 -0.64
C CYS A 245 9.21 1.17 -1.90
N ARG A 246 9.62 2.44 -2.02
CA ARG A 246 10.37 2.92 -3.18
C ARG A 246 11.75 2.30 -3.32
N ALA A 247 12.41 2.00 -2.19
CA ALA A 247 13.68 1.30 -2.18
C ALA A 247 13.55 -0.17 -2.61
N LEU A 248 12.42 -0.81 -2.31
CA LEU A 248 12.14 -2.18 -2.72
C LEU A 248 11.81 -2.30 -4.21
N CYS A 249 11.33 -1.22 -4.85
CA CYS A 249 11.12 -1.17 -6.29
C CYS A 249 12.40 -1.35 -7.12
N GLU A 250 13.58 -1.07 -6.58
CA GLU A 250 14.88 -1.21 -7.27
C GLU A 250 15.37 -2.68 -7.37
N GLY A 251 14.57 -3.64 -6.88
CA GLY A 251 14.86 -5.07 -6.96
C GLY A 251 14.71 -5.66 -8.37
N PRO A 252 14.96 -6.97 -8.55
CA PRO A 252 14.68 -7.64 -9.81
C PRO A 252 13.17 -7.61 -10.09
N GLN A 253 12.73 -6.65 -10.90
CA GLN A 253 11.36 -6.58 -11.39
C GLN A 253 11.16 -7.57 -12.55
N ARG A 254 9.98 -8.19 -12.60
CA ARG A 254 9.46 -8.92 -13.76
C ARG A 254 8.00 -8.54 -13.89
N PHE A 255 7.69 -7.74 -14.89
CA PHE A 255 6.31 -7.43 -15.26
C PHE A 255 5.91 -8.48 -16.29
N GLU A 256 5.21 -9.53 -15.86
CA GLU A 256 4.76 -10.64 -16.73
C GLU A 256 3.79 -10.17 -17.82
N GLU A 257 3.09 -9.04 -17.61
CA GLU A 257 2.20 -8.42 -18.60
C GLU A 257 2.96 -7.65 -19.70
N TYR A 258 4.28 -7.45 -19.53
CA TYR A 258 5.13 -6.72 -20.46
C TYR A 258 6.10 -7.67 -21.18
N GLU A 259 5.57 -8.78 -21.72
CA GLU A 259 6.31 -9.69 -22.60
C GLU A 259 6.56 -9.07 -24.00
N TYR A 260 7.00 -7.80 -24.05
CA TYR A 260 7.43 -7.12 -25.28
C TYR A 260 8.81 -7.60 -25.76
N LEU A 261 9.49 -8.43 -24.97
CA LEU A 261 10.83 -8.97 -25.26
C LEU A 261 10.80 -10.26 -26.11
N GLY A 262 9.78 -10.42 -26.95
CA GLY A 262 9.94 -11.14 -28.22
C GLY A 262 10.92 -10.42 -29.17
N TYR A 263 11.26 -9.15 -28.89
CA TYR A 263 12.17 -8.33 -29.69
C TYR A 263 13.54 -8.13 -29.01
N LYS A 264 14.62 -8.12 -29.81
CA LYS A 264 15.98 -7.82 -29.36
C LYS A 264 16.12 -6.31 -29.12
N ALA A 265 15.74 -5.85 -27.93
CA ALA A 265 15.86 -4.44 -27.55
C ALA A 265 17.31 -3.93 -27.66
N GLY A 266 17.48 -2.72 -28.19
CA GLY A 266 18.75 -1.99 -28.16
C GLY A 266 19.14 -1.57 -26.73
N LEU A 267 20.37 -1.09 -26.54
CA LEU A 267 20.87 -0.68 -25.21
C LEU A 267 19.95 0.33 -24.53
N TYR A 268 19.56 1.40 -25.22
CA TYR A 268 18.76 2.47 -24.63
C TYR A 268 17.31 2.07 -24.41
N GLU A 269 16.74 1.22 -25.27
CA GLU A 269 15.41 0.63 -25.07
C GLU A 269 15.39 -0.21 -23.79
N ALA A 270 16.40 -1.06 -23.57
CA ALA A 270 16.51 -1.87 -22.36
C ALA A 270 16.71 -1.03 -21.08
N ILE A 271 17.47 0.06 -21.17
CA ILE A 271 17.63 1.00 -20.04
C ILE A 271 16.31 1.71 -19.74
N ALA A 272 15.64 2.24 -20.78
CA ALA A 272 14.40 2.98 -20.62
C ALA A 272 13.29 2.08 -20.07
N ASP A 273 13.10 0.89 -20.63
CA ASP A 273 12.11 -0.09 -20.18
C ASP A 273 12.31 -0.46 -18.71
N HIS A 274 13.53 -0.86 -18.33
CA HIS A 274 13.79 -1.24 -16.94
C HIS A 274 13.67 -0.05 -15.96
N TYR A 275 14.08 1.15 -16.37
CA TYR A 275 13.92 2.34 -15.54
C TYR A 275 12.45 2.72 -15.36
N MET A 276 11.66 2.65 -16.43
CA MET A 276 10.22 2.91 -16.40
C MET A 276 9.48 1.95 -15.47
N GLN A 277 9.82 0.67 -15.54
CA GLN A 277 9.33 -0.37 -14.63
C GLN A 277 9.57 -0.03 -13.15
N VAL A 278 10.79 0.41 -12.81
CA VAL A 278 11.13 0.85 -11.45
C VAL A 278 10.36 2.13 -11.08
N LEU A 279 10.28 3.08 -12.00
CA LEU A 279 9.61 4.38 -11.78
C LEU A 279 8.11 4.22 -11.54
N VAL A 280 7.42 3.39 -12.33
CA VAL A 280 6.00 3.08 -12.14
C VAL A 280 5.77 2.41 -10.79
N CYS A 281 6.60 1.43 -10.41
CA CYS A 281 6.52 0.83 -9.07
C CYS A 281 6.64 1.89 -7.95
N GLN A 282 7.60 2.82 -8.08
CA GLN A 282 7.82 3.88 -7.09
C GLN A 282 6.66 4.88 -7.04
N HIS A 283 6.08 5.19 -8.20
CA HIS A 283 4.92 6.07 -8.34
C HIS A 283 3.67 5.46 -7.68
N GLU A 284 3.52 4.14 -7.78
CA GLU A 284 2.40 3.36 -7.21
C GLU A 284 2.48 3.17 -5.69
N CYS A 285 3.59 3.49 -5.03
CA CYS A 285 3.72 3.39 -3.57
C CYS A 285 2.63 4.18 -2.84
N VAL A 286 2.17 5.32 -3.39
CA VAL A 286 1.06 6.09 -2.79
C VAL A 286 -0.22 5.26 -2.66
N ARG A 287 -0.55 4.45 -3.67
CA ARG A 287 -1.71 3.56 -3.68
C ARG A 287 -1.51 2.39 -2.73
N GLU A 288 -0.34 1.76 -2.78
CA GLU A 288 -0.04 0.60 -1.92
C GLU A 288 -0.13 0.98 -0.43
N LEU A 289 0.43 2.12 -0.05
CA LEU A 289 0.43 2.58 1.34
C LEU A 289 -0.96 3.03 1.82
N ALA A 290 -1.82 3.51 0.91
CA ALA A 290 -3.19 3.87 1.22
C ALA A 290 -4.15 2.66 1.26
N THR A 291 -3.72 1.49 0.78
CA THR A 291 -4.58 0.29 0.69
C THR A 291 -4.48 -0.55 1.95
N ARG A 292 -5.62 -0.80 2.59
CA ARG A 292 -5.69 -1.71 3.74
C ARG A 292 -5.45 -3.15 3.28
N PRO A 293 -4.82 -4.01 4.11
CA PRO A 293 -4.70 -5.42 3.81
C PRO A 293 -6.05 -6.03 3.38
N GLY A 294 -6.03 -6.87 2.34
CA GLY A 294 -7.22 -7.55 1.83
C GLY A 294 -8.25 -6.68 1.10
N ARG A 295 -8.01 -5.37 0.95
CA ARG A 295 -8.82 -4.48 0.11
C ARG A 295 -8.14 -4.26 -1.25
N LEU A 296 -8.96 -4.10 -2.28
CA LEU A 296 -8.50 -3.79 -3.63
C LEU A 296 -8.33 -2.29 -3.85
N SER A 297 -9.23 -1.50 -3.25
CA SER A 297 -9.24 -0.04 -3.36
C SER A 297 -8.47 0.62 -2.21
N PRO A 298 -7.68 1.66 -2.50
CA PRO A 298 -7.07 2.47 -1.46
C PRO A 298 -8.13 3.22 -0.65
N ILE A 299 -7.76 3.68 0.54
CA ILE A 299 -8.52 4.73 1.24
C ILE A 299 -8.50 5.98 0.34
N GLU A 300 -9.67 6.50 0.04
CA GLU A 300 -9.80 7.67 -0.84
C GLU A 300 -9.11 8.89 -0.24
N ASN A 301 -8.40 9.64 -1.09
CA ASN A 301 -7.74 10.88 -0.73
C ASN A 301 -6.79 10.74 0.49
N PHE A 302 -6.24 9.53 0.74
CA PHE A 302 -5.60 9.18 2.01
C PHE A 302 -4.58 10.22 2.48
N LEU A 303 -3.62 10.60 1.63
CA LEU A 303 -2.56 11.52 2.02
C LEU A 303 -3.09 12.96 2.25
N PRO A 304 -3.81 13.61 1.31
CA PRO A 304 -4.43 14.91 1.57
C PRO A 304 -5.35 14.92 2.81
N LEU A 305 -6.09 13.84 3.02
CA LEU A 305 -7.02 13.72 4.14
C LEU A 305 -6.33 13.79 5.52
N HIS A 306 -5.05 13.40 5.63
CA HIS A 306 -4.29 13.63 6.87
C HIS A 306 -4.16 15.13 7.18
N TYR A 307 -3.81 15.93 6.17
CA TYR A 307 -3.65 17.37 6.31
C TYR A 307 -5.00 18.05 6.53
N ASP A 308 -6.09 17.53 5.96
CA ASP A 308 -7.44 18.01 6.23
C ASP A 308 -7.91 17.72 7.68
N TYR A 309 -7.57 16.55 8.24
CA TYR A 309 -7.79 16.28 9.66
C TYR A 309 -6.92 17.15 10.56
N LEU A 310 -5.64 17.32 10.22
CA LEU A 310 -4.71 18.11 11.01
C LEU A 310 -5.07 19.60 11.00
N GLN A 311 -5.47 20.20 9.87
CA GLN A 311 -5.85 21.61 9.84
C GLN A 311 -6.97 21.91 10.84
N PHE A 312 -8.01 21.07 10.86
CA PHE A 312 -9.15 21.27 11.75
C PHE A 312 -8.77 21.01 13.19
N ALA A 313 -8.04 19.91 13.46
CA ALA A 313 -7.63 19.59 14.82
C ALA A 313 -6.72 20.68 15.41
N TYR A 314 -5.76 21.20 14.64
CA TYR A 314 -4.91 22.32 15.05
C TYR A 314 -5.69 23.59 15.30
N TYR A 315 -6.68 23.90 14.45
CA TYR A 315 -7.59 25.01 14.67
C TYR A 315 -8.35 24.86 16.00
N ARG A 316 -8.89 23.67 16.31
CA ARG A 316 -9.67 23.43 17.54
C ARG A 316 -8.86 23.60 18.81
N VAL A 317 -7.54 23.40 18.77
CA VAL A 317 -6.63 23.62 19.90
C VAL A 317 -5.94 25.00 19.89
N GLY A 318 -6.28 25.87 18.93
CA GLY A 318 -5.77 27.24 18.83
C GLY A 318 -4.38 27.37 18.19
N GLU A 319 -3.85 26.34 17.54
CA GLU A 319 -2.56 26.38 16.84
C GLU A 319 -2.74 26.81 15.37
N TYR A 320 -3.16 28.05 15.15
CA TYR A 320 -3.56 28.56 13.82
C TYR A 320 -2.47 28.54 12.76
N VAL A 321 -1.20 28.75 13.14
CA VAL A 321 -0.07 28.67 12.20
C VAL A 321 0.02 27.27 11.61
N LYS A 322 -0.06 26.21 12.43
CA LYS A 322 -0.02 24.83 11.96
C LYS A 322 -1.27 24.43 11.20
N ALA A 323 -2.43 24.98 11.58
CA ALA A 323 -3.66 24.81 10.82
C ALA A 323 -3.51 25.35 9.39
N LEU A 324 -2.94 26.56 9.26
CA LEU A 324 -2.66 27.20 7.97
C LEU A 324 -1.62 26.42 7.14
N GLU A 325 -0.54 25.95 7.75
CA GLU A 325 0.45 25.09 7.06
C GLU A 325 -0.19 23.82 6.47
N CYS A 326 -1.12 23.20 7.22
CA CYS A 326 -1.84 22.00 6.78
C CYS A 326 -2.88 22.31 5.70
N ALA A 327 -3.61 23.42 5.81
CA ALA A 327 -4.56 23.86 4.80
C ALA A 327 -3.84 24.17 3.47
N LYS A 328 -2.75 24.93 3.51
CA LYS A 328 -1.90 25.20 2.33
C LYS A 328 -1.32 23.91 1.74
N ALA A 329 -0.95 22.95 2.58
CA ALA A 329 -0.50 21.63 2.12
C ALA A 329 -1.61 20.90 1.35
N TYR A 330 -2.81 20.77 1.92
CA TYR A 330 -3.94 20.15 1.24
C TYR A 330 -4.22 20.76 -0.15
N LEU A 331 -4.16 22.08 -0.26
CA LEU A 331 -4.38 22.82 -1.52
C LEU A 331 -3.30 22.57 -2.59
N LEU A 332 -2.13 22.00 -2.25
CA LEU A 332 -1.14 21.59 -3.27
C LEU A 332 -1.65 20.49 -4.19
N ILE A 333 -2.61 19.69 -3.70
CA ILE A 333 -3.25 18.59 -4.43
C ILE A 333 -4.65 19.00 -4.89
N HIS A 334 -5.38 19.75 -4.06
CA HIS A 334 -6.73 20.25 -4.34
C HIS A 334 -6.78 21.78 -4.41
N PRO A 335 -6.22 22.42 -5.46
CA PRO A 335 -6.09 23.89 -5.51
C PRO A 335 -7.43 24.61 -5.60
N ASP A 336 -8.48 23.93 -6.06
CA ASP A 336 -9.81 24.49 -6.33
C ASP A 336 -10.84 24.14 -5.22
N ASP A 337 -10.40 23.65 -4.05
CA ASP A 337 -11.30 23.32 -2.93
C ASP A 337 -11.72 24.60 -2.18
N GLU A 338 -12.89 25.15 -2.56
CA GLU A 338 -13.44 26.39 -2.01
C GLU A 338 -13.57 26.36 -0.48
N ASP A 339 -13.93 25.22 0.12
CA ASP A 339 -14.09 25.13 1.59
C ASP A 339 -12.74 25.28 2.31
N VAL A 340 -11.65 24.76 1.72
CA VAL A 340 -10.31 24.90 2.32
C VAL A 340 -9.68 26.26 2.00
N LEU A 341 -10.01 26.86 0.86
CA LEU A 341 -9.64 28.25 0.56
C LEU A 341 -10.28 29.22 1.58
N ASP A 342 -11.57 29.05 1.89
CA ASP A 342 -12.24 29.81 2.96
C ASP A 342 -11.55 29.61 4.33
N ASN A 343 -11.11 28.39 4.63
CA ASN A 343 -10.37 28.10 5.87
C ASN A 343 -9.01 28.83 5.91
N VAL A 344 -8.29 28.89 4.78
CA VAL A 344 -7.04 29.65 4.67
C VAL A 344 -7.30 31.12 4.97
N ASP A 345 -8.25 31.74 4.28
CA ASP A 345 -8.61 33.15 4.50
C ASP A 345 -8.98 33.41 5.96
N TYR A 346 -9.76 32.50 6.55
CA TYR A 346 -10.14 32.59 7.96
C TYR A 346 -8.93 32.46 8.90
N TYR A 347 -8.06 31.47 8.71
CA TYR A 347 -6.86 31.29 9.53
C TYR A 347 -5.93 32.49 9.43
N GLU A 348 -5.71 33.02 8.22
CA GLU A 348 -4.89 34.22 8.01
C GLU A 348 -5.47 35.45 8.73
N SER A 349 -6.80 35.58 8.80
CA SER A 349 -7.47 36.70 9.47
C SER A 349 -7.37 36.69 11.01
N ILE A 350 -7.11 35.54 11.62
CA ILE A 350 -7.03 35.38 13.09
C ILE A 350 -5.59 35.24 13.61
N LEU A 351 -4.60 35.30 12.71
CA LEU A 351 -3.19 35.34 13.10
C LEU A 351 -2.88 36.64 13.85
N ASP A 352 -1.85 36.58 14.69
CA ASP A 352 -1.30 37.76 15.34
C ASP A 352 -0.72 38.72 14.28
N ASP A 353 -0.99 40.03 14.41
CA ASP A 353 -0.50 41.08 13.50
C ASP A 353 1.03 41.07 13.30
N SER A 354 1.78 40.45 14.22
CA SER A 354 3.24 40.27 14.13
C SER A 354 3.69 39.17 13.15
N ILE A 355 2.78 38.30 12.72
CA ILE A 355 3.05 37.18 11.83
C ILE A 355 2.59 37.54 10.42
N ASP A 356 3.52 37.55 9.46
CA ASP A 356 3.19 37.71 8.05
C ASP A 356 2.59 36.39 7.51
N PRO A 357 1.30 36.34 7.10
CA PRO A 357 0.70 35.13 6.56
C PRO A 357 1.41 34.61 5.30
N GLY A 358 2.01 35.52 4.53
CA GLY A 358 2.78 35.19 3.33
C GLY A 358 4.10 34.47 3.63
N SER A 359 4.57 34.52 4.88
CA SER A 359 5.76 33.78 5.33
C SER A 359 5.46 32.33 5.74
N ILE A 360 4.19 31.97 5.88
CA ILE A 360 3.74 30.63 6.24
C ILE A 360 3.53 29.81 4.97
N GLU A 361 4.42 28.86 4.75
CA GLU A 361 4.41 27.95 3.62
C GLU A 361 3.57 26.70 3.90
N ALA A 362 3.24 25.96 2.85
CA ALA A 362 2.69 24.61 3.01
C ALA A 362 3.68 23.69 3.75
N ARG A 363 3.17 22.66 4.43
CA ARG A 363 4.01 21.61 5.06
C ARG A 363 5.07 21.06 4.10
N GLU A 364 6.33 21.04 4.55
CA GLU A 364 7.50 20.63 3.76
C GLU A 364 7.38 19.19 3.23
N ASP A 365 6.87 18.27 4.04
CA ASP A 365 6.77 16.86 3.67
C ASP A 365 5.84 16.65 2.46
N LEU A 366 4.69 17.34 2.43
CA LEU A 366 3.78 17.29 1.28
C LEU A 366 4.32 18.07 0.08
N MET A 367 4.96 19.23 0.29
CA MET A 367 5.60 19.98 -0.79
C MET A 367 6.62 19.11 -1.54
N MET A 368 7.48 18.42 -0.80
CA MET A 368 8.50 17.53 -1.36
C MET A 368 7.86 16.32 -2.06
N PHE A 369 6.82 15.74 -1.47
CA PHE A 369 6.05 14.66 -2.09
C PHE A 369 5.43 15.09 -3.43
N VAL A 370 4.66 16.18 -3.45
CA VAL A 370 3.93 16.66 -4.64
C VAL A 370 4.91 17.03 -5.75
N LYS A 371 6.01 17.71 -5.42
CA LYS A 371 7.06 18.05 -6.39
C LYS A 371 7.64 16.79 -7.04
N ARG A 372 8.00 15.80 -6.25
CA ARG A 372 8.52 14.51 -6.74
C ARG A 372 7.47 13.79 -7.60
N HIS A 373 6.27 13.60 -7.08
CA HIS A 373 5.21 12.83 -7.72
C HIS A 373 4.76 13.44 -9.05
N LYS A 374 4.71 14.77 -9.16
CA LYS A 374 4.44 15.46 -10.44
C LYS A 374 5.53 15.19 -11.48
N LEU A 375 6.81 15.30 -11.10
CA LEU A 375 7.93 14.99 -12.00
C LEU A 375 7.94 13.53 -12.47
N GLU A 376 7.59 12.60 -11.58
CA GLU A 376 7.46 11.18 -11.90
C GLU A 376 6.32 10.94 -12.90
N SER A 377 5.15 11.51 -12.64
CA SER A 377 3.98 11.45 -13.52
C SER A 377 4.29 11.98 -14.92
N GLU A 378 4.90 13.17 -15.02
CA GLU A 378 5.30 13.80 -16.28
C GLU A 378 6.26 12.91 -17.08
N LEU A 379 7.27 12.34 -16.40
CA LEU A 379 8.24 11.46 -17.05
C LEU A 379 7.59 10.16 -17.52
N ILE A 380 6.70 9.56 -16.72
CA ILE A 380 6.01 8.32 -17.10
C ILE A 380 5.12 8.55 -18.33
N LYS A 381 4.33 9.63 -18.34
CA LYS A 381 3.46 10.00 -19.47
C LYS A 381 4.27 10.28 -20.73
N SER A 382 5.35 11.06 -20.61
CA SER A 382 6.24 11.35 -21.73
C SER A 382 6.89 10.08 -22.32
N ALA A 383 7.30 9.15 -21.46
CA ALA A 383 7.87 7.88 -21.91
C ALA A 383 6.82 6.98 -22.57
N ALA A 384 5.58 6.94 -22.04
CA ALA A 384 4.47 6.20 -22.64
C ALA A 384 4.15 6.68 -24.06
N GLU A 385 4.01 8.00 -24.23
CA GLU A 385 3.81 8.63 -25.53
C GLU A 385 4.97 8.39 -26.49
N GLY A 386 6.21 8.55 -26.02
CA GLY A 386 7.42 8.41 -26.84
C GLY A 386 7.76 6.97 -27.25
N LEU A 387 7.40 5.98 -26.43
CA LEU A 387 7.66 4.56 -26.67
C LEU A 387 6.43 3.81 -27.21
N GLY A 388 5.29 4.48 -27.35
CA GLY A 388 4.10 3.95 -28.03
C GLY A 388 3.30 2.94 -27.21
N PHE A 389 3.28 3.06 -25.88
CA PHE A 389 2.42 2.23 -25.02
C PHE A 389 1.38 3.09 -24.29
N SER A 390 0.24 2.49 -23.94
CA SER A 390 -0.80 3.18 -23.19
C SER A 390 -0.46 3.19 -21.70
N TYR A 391 -0.41 4.37 -21.11
CA TYR A 391 -0.36 4.55 -19.66
C TYR A 391 -1.53 5.43 -19.23
N THR A 392 -2.37 4.92 -18.33
CA THR A 392 -3.41 5.72 -17.67
C THR A 392 -3.02 5.82 -16.21
N GLU A 393 -2.66 7.03 -15.79
CA GLU A 393 -2.39 7.30 -14.39
C GLU A 393 -3.69 7.15 -13.58
N PRO A 394 -3.73 6.29 -12.57
CA PRO A 394 -4.92 6.20 -11.73
C PRO A 394 -5.04 7.47 -10.88
N ASN A 395 -6.25 8.00 -10.76
CA ASN A 395 -6.48 9.20 -9.96
C ASN A 395 -6.71 8.81 -8.49
N TYR A 396 -5.67 9.01 -7.67
CA TYR A 396 -5.68 8.75 -6.23
C TYR A 396 -6.29 9.87 -5.40
N TRP A 397 -6.66 10.97 -6.05
CA TRP A 397 -7.06 12.22 -5.43
C TRP A 397 -8.57 12.46 -5.56
N ILE A 398 -9.37 11.48 -6.00
CA ILE A 398 -10.80 11.73 -6.20
C ILE A 398 -11.53 11.88 -4.85
N ARG A 399 -12.31 12.96 -4.71
CA ARG A 399 -13.21 13.24 -3.58
C ARG A 399 -14.60 12.67 -3.88
N TYR A 400 -14.89 11.41 -3.51
CA TYR A 400 -16.27 10.92 -3.50
C TYR A 400 -16.81 10.90 -2.06
N GLY A 401 -17.41 12.00 -1.64
CA GLY A 401 -17.97 12.14 -0.29
C GLY A 401 -17.03 12.87 0.66
N GLY A 402 -16.93 14.19 0.47
CA GLY A 402 -16.43 15.09 1.52
C GLY A 402 -17.16 14.84 2.84
N ARG A 403 -16.53 15.23 3.96
CA ARG A 403 -17.04 15.04 5.33
C ARG A 403 -18.55 15.27 5.41
N GLN A 404 -19.23 14.43 6.20
CA GLN A 404 -20.56 14.79 6.72
C GLN A 404 -20.34 15.93 7.73
N ASP A 405 -20.31 17.16 7.23
CA ASP A 405 -19.93 18.36 7.97
C ASP A 405 -21.08 18.88 8.85
N GLU A 406 -21.18 18.37 10.09
CA GLU A 406 -21.96 19.04 11.15
C GLU A 406 -21.13 20.11 11.92
N ASN A 407 -19.80 20.12 11.76
CA ASN A 407 -18.89 20.94 12.56
C ASN A 407 -18.06 21.96 11.73
N ARG A 408 -18.68 22.58 10.71
CA ARG A 408 -18.06 23.65 9.89
C ARG A 408 -17.65 24.83 10.77
N VAL A 409 -16.40 25.30 10.61
CA VAL A 409 -15.93 26.56 11.18
C VAL A 409 -16.75 27.69 10.54
N PRO A 410 -17.49 28.51 11.30
CA PRO A 410 -18.35 29.53 10.70
C PRO A 410 -17.52 30.59 9.97
N SER A 411 -17.69 30.69 8.64
CA SER A 411 -17.18 31.82 7.84
C SER A 411 -17.87 33.10 8.33
N GLY A 412 -17.15 33.92 9.10
CA GLY A 412 -17.70 35.12 9.71
C GLY A 412 -17.55 36.36 8.84
N VAL A 413 -18.52 36.68 7.97
CA VAL A 413 -18.74 38.07 7.49
C VAL A 413 -20.22 38.31 7.08
N ASN A 414 -21.08 38.74 8.02
CA ASN A 414 -21.98 39.92 7.94
C ASN A 414 -23.16 39.91 8.95
N VAL A 415 -23.07 40.83 9.92
CA VAL A 415 -24.01 41.92 10.28
C VAL A 415 -25.53 41.64 10.40
N GLU A 416 -26.00 41.85 11.64
CA GLU A 416 -27.32 42.32 12.12
C GLU A 416 -28.60 41.46 12.00
N GLY A 417 -29.13 41.12 13.20
CA GLY A 417 -30.52 41.44 13.55
C GLY A 417 -31.55 40.33 13.37
N ALA A 418 -31.82 39.56 14.43
CA ALA A 418 -33.17 39.37 14.98
C ALA A 418 -33.13 38.46 16.21
N GLU A 419 -33.69 38.99 17.30
CA GLU A 419 -34.01 38.27 18.52
C GLU A 419 -34.97 37.09 18.27
N VAL A 420 -34.74 36.03 19.05
CA VAL A 420 -35.73 35.14 19.70
C VAL A 420 -37.07 34.97 18.97
N HIS A 421 -37.34 33.76 18.46
CA HIS A 421 -38.59 33.03 18.74
C HIS A 421 -38.37 31.53 18.52
N GLY A 422 -38.88 30.75 19.47
CA GLY A 422 -38.61 29.33 19.57
C GLY A 422 -39.41 28.44 18.62
N LEU A 423 -39.26 27.15 18.94
CA LEU A 423 -40.12 26.01 18.64
C LEU A 423 -39.69 25.10 17.49
N SER A 424 -39.60 23.84 17.92
CA SER A 424 -40.12 22.67 17.23
C SER A 424 -39.16 21.97 16.29
N MET A 425 -38.71 20.80 16.77
CA MET A 425 -38.77 19.53 16.03
C MET A 425 -39.63 19.67 14.77
N GLY A 426 -38.96 19.80 13.64
CA GLY A 426 -39.55 19.74 12.32
C GLY A 426 -38.76 18.71 11.55
N LYS A 427 -39.26 17.47 11.53
CA LYS A 427 -38.93 16.50 10.49
C LYS A 427 -38.98 17.21 9.14
N LYS A 428 -37.83 17.57 8.58
CA LYS A 428 -37.69 17.76 7.15
C LYS A 428 -36.89 16.57 6.67
N SER A 429 -37.63 15.68 6.02
CA SER A 429 -37.13 14.55 5.26
C SER A 429 -35.89 14.98 4.48
N SER A 430 -34.76 14.32 4.74
CA SER A 430 -33.72 14.21 3.73
C SER A 430 -34.37 13.75 2.42
N PRO A 431 -33.96 14.28 1.26
CA PRO A 431 -34.16 13.50 0.05
C PRO A 431 -33.35 12.22 0.30
N LYS A 432 -34.04 11.10 0.48
CA LYS A 432 -33.40 9.80 0.28
C LYS A 432 -32.83 9.87 -1.13
N LEU A 433 -31.52 10.04 -1.24
CA LEU A 433 -30.83 9.45 -2.36
C LEU A 433 -30.85 7.95 -2.06
N ASP A 434 -31.99 7.32 -2.34
CA ASP A 434 -32.00 5.91 -2.70
C ASP A 434 -31.09 5.84 -3.93
N ARG A 435 -29.79 5.57 -3.71
CA ARG A 435 -29.04 4.82 -4.72
C ARG A 435 -29.64 3.42 -4.66
N ASP A 436 -30.81 3.28 -5.29
CA ASP A 436 -31.19 2.03 -5.89
C ASP A 436 -29.98 1.64 -6.74
N LEU A 437 -29.24 0.62 -6.29
CA LEU A 437 -28.33 -0.11 -7.16
C LEU A 437 -29.21 -0.63 -8.30
N ARG A 438 -29.31 0.13 -9.39
CA ARG A 438 -30.02 -0.33 -10.58
C ARG A 438 -29.29 -1.57 -11.06
N GLU A 439 -29.91 -2.72 -10.88
CA GLU A 439 -29.46 -3.94 -11.53
C GLU A 439 -29.62 -3.75 -13.05
N GLY A 440 -28.53 -3.95 -13.79
CA GLY A 440 -28.52 -3.86 -15.24
C GLY A 440 -27.85 -2.61 -15.81
N GLY A 441 -27.18 -2.82 -16.95
CA GLY A 441 -26.56 -1.85 -17.83
C GLY A 441 -26.45 -2.46 -19.23
N PRO A 442 -26.20 -1.66 -20.29
CA PRO A 442 -26.02 -2.22 -21.63
C PRO A 442 -24.84 -3.19 -21.64
N LEU A 443 -25.01 -4.34 -22.32
CA LEU A 443 -23.91 -5.28 -22.52
C LEU A 443 -22.80 -4.61 -23.36
N LEU A 444 -21.56 -4.74 -22.92
CA LEU A 444 -20.40 -4.13 -23.58
C LEU A 444 -20.07 -4.76 -24.94
N TYR A 445 -20.61 -5.95 -25.22
CA TYR A 445 -20.32 -6.75 -26.41
C TYR A 445 -21.62 -7.15 -27.12
N GLU A 446 -21.71 -6.88 -28.42
CA GLU A 446 -22.93 -7.09 -29.23
C GLU A 446 -23.32 -8.57 -29.41
N ASN A 447 -22.36 -9.49 -29.24
CA ASN A 447 -22.53 -10.93 -29.46
C ASN A 447 -22.94 -11.71 -28.19
N ILE A 448 -23.02 -11.05 -27.04
CA ILE A 448 -23.47 -11.66 -25.78
C ILE A 448 -24.96 -11.39 -25.61
N THR A 449 -25.71 -12.42 -25.25
CA THR A 449 -27.17 -12.31 -25.07
C THR A 449 -27.54 -12.45 -23.61
N PHE A 450 -28.28 -11.46 -23.09
CA PHE A 450 -28.86 -11.51 -21.76
C PHE A 450 -30.07 -12.46 -21.75
N VAL A 451 -30.05 -13.49 -20.89
CA VAL A 451 -31.09 -14.53 -20.83
C VAL A 451 -32.00 -14.35 -19.63
N TYR A 452 -31.44 -14.22 -18.42
CA TYR A 452 -32.22 -14.04 -17.18
C TYR A 452 -31.62 -12.99 -16.25
N ASN A 453 -32.50 -12.29 -15.54
CA ASN A 453 -32.15 -11.30 -14.52
C ASN A 453 -32.12 -11.90 -13.09
N SER A 454 -31.69 -11.09 -12.13
CA SER A 454 -31.64 -11.41 -10.70
C SER A 454 -32.97 -11.92 -10.14
N GLU A 455 -34.10 -11.31 -10.53
CA GLU A 455 -35.45 -11.71 -10.10
C GLU A 455 -35.78 -13.15 -10.55
N GLN A 456 -35.46 -13.47 -11.80
CA GLN A 456 -35.70 -14.79 -12.39
C GLN A 456 -34.75 -15.87 -11.83
N LEU A 457 -33.59 -15.47 -11.33
CA LEU A 457 -32.58 -16.35 -10.72
C LEU A 457 -32.69 -16.44 -9.19
N ASN A 458 -33.72 -15.81 -8.60
CA ASN A 458 -34.00 -15.79 -7.17
C ASN A 458 -32.76 -15.44 -6.32
N GLY A 459 -32.04 -14.38 -6.70
CA GLY A 459 -30.86 -13.89 -6.01
C GLY A 459 -30.59 -12.41 -6.27
N THR A 460 -29.73 -11.77 -5.49
CA THR A 460 -29.31 -10.38 -5.71
C THR A 460 -28.06 -10.33 -6.58
N GLN A 461 -28.04 -9.47 -7.60
CA GLN A 461 -26.92 -9.26 -8.52
C GLN A 461 -26.51 -10.51 -9.32
N ARG A 462 -27.48 -11.27 -9.85
CA ARG A 462 -27.24 -12.44 -10.70
C ARG A 462 -27.72 -12.19 -12.12
N VAL A 463 -26.99 -12.71 -13.10
CA VAL A 463 -27.38 -12.62 -14.50
C VAL A 463 -27.03 -13.92 -15.21
N LEU A 464 -27.93 -14.40 -16.06
CA LEU A 464 -27.59 -15.47 -17.00
C LEU A 464 -27.29 -14.86 -18.37
N LEU A 465 -26.09 -15.12 -18.88
CA LEU A 465 -25.65 -14.70 -20.20
C LEU A 465 -25.47 -15.94 -21.09
N ASP A 466 -25.77 -15.81 -22.37
CA ASP A 466 -25.48 -16.81 -23.41
C ASP A 466 -24.54 -16.21 -24.46
N ASN A 467 -23.82 -17.08 -25.18
CA ASN A 467 -22.73 -16.73 -26.11
C ASN A 467 -21.52 -16.02 -25.48
N VAL A 468 -21.29 -16.19 -24.17
CA VAL A 468 -20.06 -15.73 -23.50
C VAL A 468 -18.83 -16.52 -24.00
N LEU A 469 -19.02 -17.81 -24.29
CA LEU A 469 -18.01 -18.69 -24.86
C LEU A 469 -18.48 -19.20 -26.23
N SER A 470 -17.52 -19.46 -27.12
CA SER A 470 -17.80 -20.24 -28.32
C SER A 470 -18.13 -21.70 -27.98
N GLU A 471 -18.83 -22.37 -28.89
CA GLU A 471 -19.24 -23.76 -28.70
C GLU A 471 -18.03 -24.70 -28.51
N GLU A 472 -16.90 -24.41 -29.16
CA GLU A 472 -15.66 -25.16 -29.00
C GLU A 472 -15.04 -24.97 -27.61
N GLN A 473 -14.94 -23.72 -27.13
CA GLN A 473 -14.43 -23.40 -25.79
C GLN A 473 -15.30 -24.00 -24.69
N CYS A 474 -16.61 -24.00 -24.89
CA CYS A 474 -17.56 -24.57 -23.95
C CYS A 474 -17.45 -26.11 -23.88
N ARG A 475 -17.24 -26.79 -25.02
CA ARG A 475 -16.96 -28.25 -25.05
C ARG A 475 -15.63 -28.59 -24.38
N GLU A 476 -14.60 -27.79 -24.59
CA GLU A 476 -13.29 -27.97 -23.95
C GLU A 476 -13.40 -27.83 -22.42
N LEU A 477 -14.10 -26.80 -21.95
CA LEU A 477 -14.34 -26.57 -20.53
C LEU A 477 -15.16 -27.71 -19.87
N HIS A 478 -16.18 -28.23 -20.57
CA HIS A 478 -16.91 -29.42 -20.15
C HIS A 478 -16.02 -30.66 -20.06
N SER A 479 -15.11 -30.85 -21.02
CA SER A 479 -14.17 -31.98 -21.01
C SER A 479 -13.26 -31.94 -19.77
N VAL A 480 -12.75 -30.77 -19.40
CA VAL A 480 -11.90 -30.57 -18.22
C VAL A 480 -12.67 -30.80 -16.92
N ALA A 481 -13.92 -30.35 -16.84
CA ALA A 481 -14.77 -30.53 -15.65
C ALA A 481 -15.13 -32.02 -15.41
N SER A 482 -15.33 -32.80 -16.48
CA SER A 482 -15.74 -34.21 -16.40
C SER A 482 -14.63 -35.21 -16.05
N VAL A 483 -13.35 -34.81 -16.13
CA VAL A 483 -12.20 -35.67 -15.77
C VAL A 483 -12.04 -35.83 -14.24
N ARG A 484 -12.72 -35.02 -13.43
CA ARG A 484 -12.59 -35.04 -11.95
C ARG A 484 -13.55 -35.96 -11.19
N THR A 485 -14.51 -36.64 -11.84
CA THR A 485 -15.58 -37.39 -11.14
C THR A 485 -15.33 -38.89 -10.96
N GLY A 486 -14.08 -39.36 -11.07
CA GLY A 486 -13.73 -40.79 -10.99
C GLY A 486 -13.29 -41.31 -9.62
N SER A 487 -13.98 -41.02 -8.50
CA SER A 487 -13.67 -41.62 -7.19
C SER A 487 -14.94 -41.98 -6.37
N PRO A 488 -14.96 -43.10 -5.59
CA PRO A 488 -16.18 -43.65 -4.97
C PRO A 488 -16.60 -42.92 -3.68
N PRO A 489 -17.82 -43.17 -3.15
CA PRO A 489 -18.56 -42.18 -2.35
C PRO A 489 -18.21 -42.21 -0.86
N GLY A 490 -17.86 -41.04 -0.31
CA GLY A 490 -17.89 -40.71 1.12
C GLY A 490 -19.04 -39.73 1.44
N PRO A 491 -19.40 -39.52 2.72
CA PRO A 491 -20.66 -38.91 3.11
C PRO A 491 -20.76 -37.43 2.71
N ALA A 492 -22.00 -37.03 2.41
CA ALA A 492 -22.38 -35.74 1.83
C ALA A 492 -21.83 -34.51 2.57
N TRP A 493 -21.22 -33.61 1.82
CA TRP A 493 -20.91 -32.25 2.22
C TRP A 493 -22.15 -31.36 2.01
N PRO A 494 -22.49 -30.45 2.95
CA PRO A 494 -23.29 -29.26 2.63
C PRO A 494 -22.40 -28.24 1.89
N GLU A 495 -22.91 -27.69 0.80
CA GLU A 495 -22.25 -26.67 -0.04
C GLU A 495 -21.90 -25.40 0.76
N PRO A 496 -20.76 -24.73 0.49
CA PRO A 496 -20.47 -23.42 1.05
C PRO A 496 -21.20 -22.33 0.25
N ALA A 497 -22.02 -21.54 0.92
CA ALA A 497 -22.54 -20.29 0.38
C ALA A 497 -21.39 -19.26 0.36
N SER A 498 -20.78 -19.07 -0.81
CA SER A 498 -19.87 -17.97 -1.10
C SER A 498 -20.45 -17.13 -2.24
N SER A 499 -20.63 -15.84 -1.99
CA SER A 499 -21.15 -14.85 -2.95
C SER A 499 -20.09 -14.44 -3.98
N LEU A 500 -19.85 -15.33 -4.94
CA LEU A 500 -19.75 -15.07 -6.39
C LEU A 500 -19.56 -16.46 -7.02
N VAL A 501 -20.66 -17.17 -7.26
CA VAL A 501 -20.62 -18.50 -7.89
C VAL A 501 -20.65 -18.28 -9.39
N LEU A 502 -19.49 -18.34 -10.03
CA LEU A 502 -19.40 -18.56 -11.48
C LEU A 502 -19.77 -20.02 -11.74
N GLY A 503 -20.93 -20.24 -12.32
CA GLY A 503 -21.51 -21.58 -12.49
C GLY A 503 -21.87 -21.85 -13.95
N LEU A 504 -21.31 -22.91 -14.53
CA LEU A 504 -21.86 -23.50 -15.75
C LEU A 504 -23.15 -24.25 -15.37
N LEU A 505 -24.29 -23.80 -15.90
CA LEU A 505 -25.53 -24.56 -15.76
C LEU A 505 -25.48 -25.78 -16.68
N GLY A 506 -25.43 -26.98 -16.07
CA GLY A 506 -25.53 -28.23 -16.81
C GLY A 506 -26.83 -28.30 -17.62
N ALA A 507 -26.68 -28.65 -18.90
CA ALA A 507 -27.71 -28.74 -19.93
C ALA A 507 -29.09 -29.23 -19.42
N ARG A 508 -29.98 -28.30 -19.09
CA ARG A 508 -31.43 -28.55 -18.90
C ARG A 508 -32.31 -27.42 -19.43
N THR A 509 -31.84 -26.71 -20.45
CA THR A 509 -32.65 -25.77 -21.23
C THR A 509 -32.45 -26.09 -22.72
N PRO A 510 -33.46 -26.65 -23.41
CA PRO A 510 -33.29 -27.18 -24.77
C PRO A 510 -33.03 -26.11 -25.85
N ASP A 511 -33.09 -24.81 -25.52
CA ASP A 511 -32.98 -23.70 -26.46
C ASP A 511 -31.73 -22.80 -26.25
N LEU A 512 -30.84 -23.12 -25.30
CA LEU A 512 -29.63 -22.30 -25.00
C LEU A 512 -28.35 -22.99 -25.49
N LYS A 513 -27.42 -22.23 -26.08
CA LYS A 513 -26.21 -22.78 -26.71
C LYS A 513 -25.08 -23.04 -25.70
N CYS A 514 -24.76 -22.08 -24.83
CA CYS A 514 -23.87 -22.25 -23.66
C CYS A 514 -24.19 -21.23 -22.54
N PRO A 515 -25.11 -21.55 -21.62
CA PRO A 515 -25.53 -20.64 -20.55
C PRO A 515 -24.44 -20.46 -19.47
N PHE A 516 -24.13 -19.20 -19.14
CA PHE A 516 -23.12 -18.78 -18.18
C PHE A 516 -23.76 -17.92 -17.09
N LEU A 517 -23.71 -18.38 -15.83
CA LEU A 517 -24.33 -17.74 -14.66
C LEU A 517 -23.32 -16.92 -13.85
#